data_AF-A0A258QNV8-F1
#
_entry.id   AF-A0A258QNV8-F1
#
_cell.length_a   1.000
_cell.length_b   1.000
_cell.length_c   1.000
_cell.angle_alpha   90.00
_cell.angle_beta   90.00
_cell.angle_gamma   90.00
#
_symmetry.space_group_name_H-M   'P 1'
#
loop_
_entity.id
_entity.type
_entity.pdbx_description
1 polymer ?
#
loop_
_entity_poly.entity_id
_entity_poly.type
_entity_poly.pdbx_seq_one_letter_code
_entity_poly.pdbx_strand_id
1 'polypeptide(L)'
;LKVATKYVNCAREHFANKGVHIDTIHLYGSMELAPLVGLADAIVDLVSTGNTLRANGLVEVEEIANISARLVVNQASYKRKRAQLHPFFDLLK
;
A
#
# COMPACT_ATOMS: atom_id res chain seq x y z
N LEU A 1 11.87 -15.40 4.10
CA LEU A 1 11.32 -14.19 4.74
C LEU A 1 9.81 -14.21 4.57
N LYS A 2 9.06 -14.29 5.67
CA LYS A 2 7.60 -14.22 5.70
C LYS A 2 7.16 -12.77 5.84
N VAL A 3 6.37 -12.29 4.88
CA VAL A 3 5.91 -10.90 4.85
C VAL A 3 4.39 -10.88 4.92
N ALA A 4 3.84 -10.28 5.97
CA ALA A 4 2.40 -10.05 6.05
C ALA A 4 2.02 -8.72 5.39
N THR A 5 1.00 -8.72 4.52
CA THR A 5 0.50 -7.48 3.89
C THR A 5 -0.94 -7.59 3.37
N LYS A 6 -1.65 -6.47 3.34
CA LYS A 6 -2.84 -6.30 2.47
C LYS A 6 -2.47 -6.00 1.01
N TYR A 7 -1.24 -5.56 0.73
CA TYR A 7 -0.74 -5.12 -0.58
C TYR A 7 0.19 -6.16 -1.22
N VAL A 8 -0.33 -7.36 -1.45
CA VAL A 8 0.45 -8.53 -1.91
C VAL A 8 1.31 -8.24 -3.14
N ASN A 9 0.74 -7.58 -4.16
CA ASN A 9 1.47 -7.30 -5.39
C ASN A 9 2.59 -6.28 -5.18
N CYS A 10 2.34 -5.21 -4.41
CA CYS A 10 3.33 -4.20 -4.08
C CYS A 10 4.51 -4.80 -3.31
N ALA A 11 4.24 -5.65 -2.31
CA ALA A 11 5.29 -6.33 -1.58
C ALA A 11 6.11 -7.24 -2.50
N ARG A 12 5.44 -8.10 -3.29
CA ARG A 12 6.14 -9.01 -4.22
C ARG A 12 7.03 -8.26 -5.19
N GLU A 13 6.54 -7.19 -5.80
CA GLU A 13 7.31 -6.37 -6.74
C GLU A 13 8.52 -5.73 -6.05
N HIS A 14 8.32 -5.12 -4.88
CA HIS A 14 9.39 -4.50 -4.11
C HIS A 14 10.54 -5.47 -3.79
N PHE A 15 10.21 -6.67 -3.30
CA PHE A 15 11.22 -7.68 -2.96
C PHE A 15 11.82 -8.35 -4.21
N ALA A 16 11.04 -8.57 -5.27
CA ALA A 16 11.53 -9.10 -6.53
C ALA A 16 12.57 -8.18 -7.20
N ASN A 17 12.34 -6.86 -7.14
CA ASN A 17 13.30 -5.85 -7.65
C ASN A 17 14.66 -5.90 -6.93
N LYS A 18 14.73 -6.53 -5.75
CA LYS A 18 15.96 -6.75 -4.97
C LYS A 18 16.51 -8.18 -5.10
N GLY A 19 15.87 -9.03 -5.90
CA GLY A 19 16.22 -10.45 -5.98
C GLY A 19 15.92 -11.25 -4.71
N VAL A 20 15.02 -10.76 -3.85
CA VAL A 20 14.65 -11.42 -2.59
C VAL A 20 13.35 -12.19 -2.76
N HIS A 21 13.39 -13.48 -2.48
CA HIS A 21 12.18 -14.30 -2.44
C HIS A 21 11.46 -14.16 -1.09
N ILE A 22 10.14 -13.99 -1.13
CA ILE A 22 9.30 -13.84 0.07
C ILE A 22 8.11 -14.81 0.06
N ASP A 23 7.77 -15.30 1.25
CA ASP A 23 6.50 -15.97 1.51
C ASP A 23 5.48 -14.91 1.93
N THR A 24 4.53 -14.58 1.06
CA THR A 24 3.54 -13.54 1.35
C THR A 24 2.34 -14.10 2.10
N ILE A 25 2.00 -13.50 3.24
CA ILE A 25 0.80 -13.80 4.03
C ILE A 25 -0.19 -12.66 3.83
N HIS A 26 -1.33 -12.95 3.19
CA HIS A 26 -2.37 -11.94 2.99
C HIS A 26 -3.17 -11.74 4.28
N LEU A 27 -3.24 -10.50 4.77
CA LEU A 27 -4.08 -10.11 5.90
C LEU A 27 -5.04 -8.98 5.51
N TYR A 28 -6.18 -8.94 6.18
CA TYR A 28 -7.23 -7.94 5.94
C TYR A 28 -7.11 -6.71 6.85
N GLY A 29 -6.31 -6.79 7.92
CA GLY A 29 -6.11 -5.72 8.90
C GLY A 29 -5.20 -6.16 10.04
N SER A 30 -4.93 -5.23 10.97
CA SER A 30 -4.09 -5.44 12.16
C SER A 30 -2.73 -6.05 11.81
N MET A 31 -2.03 -5.43 10.85
CA MET A 31 -0.75 -5.92 10.34
C MET A 31 0.27 -6.10 11.46
N GLU A 32 0.24 -5.20 12.44
CA GLU A 32 1.16 -5.12 13.56
C GLU A 32 1.12 -6.36 14.47
N LEU A 33 0.00 -7.09 14.46
CA LEU A 33 -0.12 -8.35 15.19
C LEU A 33 0.70 -9.48 14.56
N ALA A 34 0.95 -9.45 13.25
CA ALA A 34 1.60 -10.56 12.56
C ALA A 34 3.04 -10.80 13.06
N PRO A 35 3.91 -9.79 13.24
CA PRO A 35 5.19 -9.97 13.90
C PRO A 35 5.04 -10.30 15.38
N LEU A 36 4.10 -9.65 16.07
CA LEU A 36 3.91 -9.80 17.53
C LEU A 36 3.62 -11.25 17.93
N VAL A 37 2.87 -11.99 17.11
CA VAL A 37 2.52 -13.41 17.37
C VAL A 37 3.43 -14.40 16.63
N GLY A 38 4.49 -13.93 15.97
CA GLY A 38 5.42 -14.77 15.21
C GLY A 38 4.87 -15.33 13.90
N LEU A 39 3.79 -14.76 13.36
CA LEU A 39 3.22 -15.17 12.07
C LEU A 39 4.09 -14.73 10.88
N ALA A 40 4.70 -13.54 10.96
CA ALA A 40 5.53 -12.97 9.91
C ALA A 40 6.81 -12.33 10.48
N ASP A 41 7.87 -12.31 9.67
CA ASP A 41 9.14 -11.67 10.01
C ASP A 41 9.07 -10.15 9.83
N ALA A 42 8.25 -9.69 8.88
CA ALA A 42 8.07 -8.28 8.56
C ALA A 42 6.65 -8.00 8.04
N ILE A 43 6.28 -6.72 8.00
CA ILE A 43 5.04 -6.25 7.39
C ILE A 43 5.32 -5.26 6.27
N VAL A 44 4.42 -5.23 5.29
CA VAL A 44 4.33 -4.13 4.33
C VAL A 44 2.96 -3.50 4.49
N ASP A 45 2.92 -2.24 4.91
CA ASP A 45 1.68 -1.51 5.12
C ASP A 45 1.83 -0.01 4.80
N LEU A 46 0.69 0.67 4.67
CA LEU A 46 0.60 2.11 4.52
C LEU A 46 0.76 2.75 5.89
N VAL A 47 1.75 3.64 5.99
CA VAL A 47 2.04 4.41 7.20
C VAL A 47 1.90 5.91 6.92
N SER A 48 1.53 6.67 7.96
CA SER A 48 1.45 8.13 7.91
C SER A 48 2.45 8.74 8.89
N THR A 49 2.07 8.95 10.15
CA THR A 49 2.98 9.50 11.17
C THR A 49 3.89 8.46 11.83
N GLY A 50 3.69 7.18 11.52
CA GLY A 50 4.41 6.06 12.15
C GLY A 50 3.97 5.75 13.59
N ASN A 51 2.98 6.45 14.15
CA ASN A 51 2.53 6.26 15.53
C ASN A 51 2.06 4.83 15.82
N THR A 52 1.32 4.22 14.88
CA THR A 52 0.80 2.85 15.04
C THR A 52 1.92 1.82 15.09
N LEU A 53 2.97 1.99 14.29
CA LEU A 53 4.14 1.11 14.32
C LEU A 53 4.84 1.18 15.68
N ARG A 54 5.13 2.39 16.14
CA ARG A 54 5.82 2.63 17.43
C ARG A 54 5.04 2.07 18.60
N ALA A 55 3.71 2.23 18.60
CA ALA A 55 2.84 1.68 19.64
C ALA A 55 2.91 0.16 19.76
N ASN A 56 3.30 -0.53 18.68
CA ASN A 56 3.46 -1.99 18.64
C ASN A 56 4.94 -2.43 18.64
N GLY A 57 5.87 -1.53 18.98
CA GLY A 57 7.30 -1.85 19.01
C GLY A 57 7.93 -2.09 17.65
N LEU A 58 7.26 -1.65 16.58
CA LEU A 58 7.75 -1.77 15.21
C LEU A 58 8.54 -0.52 14.80
N VAL A 59 9.51 -0.74 13.94
CA VAL A 59 10.33 0.31 13.32
C VAL A 59 10.13 0.28 11.81
N GLU A 60 10.03 1.46 11.21
CA GLU A 60 10.04 1.60 9.76
C GLU A 60 11.45 1.32 9.25
N VAL A 61 11.59 0.29 8.43
CA VAL A 61 12.89 -0.16 7.92
C VAL A 61 13.21 0.41 6.55
N GLU A 62 12.17 0.67 5.76
CA GLU A 62 12.32 1.13 4.38
C GLU A 62 11.01 1.71 3.83
N GLU A 63 11.13 2.81 3.10
CA GLU A 63 10.04 3.40 2.32
C GLU A 63 9.95 2.71 0.95
N ILE A 64 8.77 2.17 0.62
CA ILE A 64 8.53 1.49 -0.66
C ILE A 64 8.10 2.47 -1.75
N ALA A 65 7.13 3.32 -1.43
CA ALA A 65 6.56 4.29 -2.36
C ALA A 65 5.80 5.40 -1.64
N ASN A 66 5.87 6.60 -2.21
CA ASN A 66 5.01 7.71 -1.82
C ASN A 66 3.57 7.48 -2.33
N ILE A 67 2.58 7.71 -1.46
CA ILE A 67 1.17 7.51 -1.78
C ILE A 67 0.44 8.85 -1.82
N SER A 68 -0.44 9.01 -2.80
CA SER A 68 -1.38 10.12 -2.87
C SER A 68 -2.73 9.65 -3.41
N ALA A 69 -3.79 10.41 -3.13
CA ALA A 69 -5.05 10.24 -3.83
C ALA A 69 -4.85 10.53 -5.33
N ARG A 70 -5.58 9.79 -6.19
CA ARG A 70 -5.55 9.95 -7.65
C ARG A 70 -6.99 9.95 -8.17
N LEU A 71 -7.28 10.83 -9.12
CA LEU A 71 -8.55 10.78 -9.85
C LEU A 71 -8.44 9.74 -10.97
N VAL A 72 -9.27 8.69 -10.89
CA VAL A 72 -9.36 7.65 -11.92
C VAL A 72 -10.69 7.78 -12.64
N VAL A 73 -10.65 7.86 -13.98
CA VAL A 73 -11.84 8.03 -14.81
C VAL A 73 -11.93 6.89 -15.82
N ASN A 74 -13.11 6.29 -15.93
CA ASN A 74 -13.39 5.30 -16.97
C ASN A 74 -13.24 5.94 -18.36
N GLN A 75 -12.51 5.27 -19.27
CA GLN A 75 -12.19 5.80 -20.59
C GLN A 75 -13.43 6.06 -21.46
N ALA A 76 -14.45 5.19 -21.41
CA ALA A 76 -15.68 5.35 -22.18
C ALA A 76 -16.51 6.53 -21.65
N SER A 77 -16.62 6.65 -20.31
CA SER A 77 -17.27 7.79 -19.66
C SER A 77 -16.55 9.10 -19.98
N TYR A 78 -15.21 9.11 -19.98
CA TYR A 78 -14.43 10.29 -20.35
C TYR A 78 -14.72 10.78 -21.78
N LYS A 79 -14.84 9.84 -22.74
CA LYS A 79 -15.18 10.17 -24.13
C LYS A 79 -16.62 10.68 -24.29
N ARG A 80 -17.58 10.04 -23.62
CA ARG A 80 -19.02 10.36 -23.77
C ARG A 80 -19.51 11.53 -22.92
N LYS A 81 -18.93 11.72 -21.73
CA LYS A 81 -19.40 12.68 -20.71
C LYS A 81 -18.37 13.76 -20.42
N ARG A 82 -17.50 14.07 -21.39
CA ARG A 82 -16.39 15.03 -21.22
C ARG A 82 -16.83 16.36 -20.61
N ALA A 83 -17.92 16.95 -21.12
CA ALA A 83 -18.42 18.23 -20.64
C ALA A 83 -18.84 18.20 -19.16
N GLN A 84 -19.41 17.07 -18.69
CA GLN A 84 -19.82 16.90 -17.28
C GLN A 84 -18.63 16.59 -16.37
N LEU A 85 -17.60 15.94 -16.90
CA LEU A 85 -16.41 15.55 -16.13
C LEU A 85 -15.37 16.67 -16.02
N HIS A 86 -15.36 17.61 -16.98
CA HIS A 86 -14.37 18.70 -17.03
C HIS A 86 -14.25 19.51 -15.72
N PRO A 87 -15.34 19.92 -15.07
CA PRO A 87 -15.25 20.71 -13.83
C PRO A 87 -14.51 20.01 -12.69
N PHE A 88 -14.57 18.67 -12.63
CA PHE A 88 -13.84 17.90 -11.61
C PHE A 88 -12.34 17.90 -11.81
N PHE A 89 -11.86 18.09 -13.05
CA PHE A 89 -10.42 18.20 -13.32
C PHE A 89 -9.87 19.56 -12.89
N ASP A 90 -10.66 20.62 -13.04
CA ASP A 90 -10.24 21.96 -12.65
C ASP A 90 -10.24 22.16 -11.12
N LEU A 91 -11.07 21.40 -10.39
CA LEU A 91 -11.09 21.36 -8.92
C LEU A 91 -9.86 20.67 -8.30
N LEU A 92 -9.06 19.96 -9.09
CA LEU A 92 -7.91 19.16 -8.63
C LEU A 92 -6.56 19.69 -9.13
N LYS A 93 -6.55 20.84 -9.82
CA LYS A 93 -5.34 21.59 -10.16
C LYS A 93 -4.97 22.52 -9.00
#